data_AF-A0A415YEG3-F1
#
_entry.id   AF-A0A415YEG3-F1
#
_cell.length_a   1.000
_cell.length_b   1.000
_cell.length_c   1.000
_cell.angle_alpha   90.00
_cell.angle_beta   90.00
_cell.angle_gamma   90.00
#
_symmetry.space_group_name_H-M   'P 1'
#
loop_
_entity.id
_entity.type
_entity.pdbx_description
1 polymer ?
#
loop_
_entity_poly.entity_id
_entity_poly.type
_entity_poly.pdbx_seq_one_letter_code
_entity_poly.pdbx_strand_id
1 'polypeptide(L)'
;MLGSVEPLSKKPPLQNQGFKWWEHVTKCHEEGVEPFITLHHFDSPAGLYADGDFMNPKTINAFVEYAKFCFEEYKNDVTYWFTFNEIWAVATNIYIEGTFPNGVQYDMASAIQLMHNMMVAHAKAVIAYKEAGYEGKIGIVHSLESKYPYDETKDEDVKAAKNEDVLNNQFLLDATFLGEYRDETMEIINRLVELNNGSFHASKDDMEILKEAAYWYREVSKTKEL
;
A
#
# COMPACT_ATOMS: atom_id res chain seq x y z
N MET A 1 12.46 10.77 8.28
CA MET A 1 12.09 11.61 9.45
C MET A 1 10.84 12.38 9.05
N LEU A 2 9.68 11.71 9.03
CA LEU A 2 8.41 12.36 8.73
C LEU A 2 8.03 13.21 9.93
N GLY A 3 7.88 14.52 9.70
CA GLY A 3 7.27 15.43 10.66
C GLY A 3 5.82 15.00 10.89
N SER A 4 5.42 14.93 12.15
CA SER A 4 4.04 14.68 12.57
C SER A 4 3.08 15.66 11.89
N VAL A 5 2.16 15.16 11.06
CA VAL A 5 1.02 15.94 10.57
C VAL A 5 -0.09 15.78 11.62
N GLU A 6 -0.23 16.76 12.52
CA GLU A 6 -1.37 16.84 13.43
C GLU A 6 -2.63 17.35 12.68
N PRO A 7 -3.85 16.97 13.13
CA PRO A 7 -5.10 17.36 12.47
C PRO A 7 -5.29 18.88 12.44
N LEU A 8 -5.52 19.39 11.23
CA LEU A 8 -5.61 20.81 10.89
C LEU A 8 -6.76 21.52 11.62
N SER A 9 -6.41 22.38 12.58
CA SER A 9 -7.19 23.59 12.87
C SER A 9 -6.24 24.80 12.83
N LYS A 10 -6.48 25.68 11.84
CA LYS A 10 -5.77 26.95 11.56
C LYS A 10 -4.31 26.81 11.12
N LYS A 11 -4.04 27.13 9.84
CA LYS A 11 -2.70 27.22 9.22
C LYS A 11 -1.64 27.80 10.16
N PRO A 12 -0.61 27.04 10.58
CA PRO A 12 0.67 27.60 10.96
C PRO A 12 1.58 27.71 9.72
N PRO A 13 2.58 28.60 9.72
CA PRO A 13 3.53 28.70 8.62
C PRO A 13 4.39 27.42 8.59
N LEU A 14 4.21 26.60 7.54
CA LEU A 14 4.85 25.31 7.29
C LEU A 14 6.37 25.42 6.98
N GLN A 15 7.09 26.36 7.59
CA GLN A 15 8.46 26.70 7.21
C GLN A 15 9.57 26.20 8.12
N ASN A 16 9.28 25.48 9.21
CA ASN A 16 10.34 25.05 10.12
C ASN A 16 10.44 23.52 10.21
N GLN A 17 11.39 23.00 9.41
CA GLN A 17 12.06 21.68 9.48
C GLN A 17 11.46 20.48 8.72
N GLY A 18 10.17 20.45 8.38
CA GLY A 18 9.55 19.28 7.73
C GLY A 18 9.62 19.20 6.20
N PHE A 19 9.90 20.32 5.52
CA PHE A 19 9.67 20.43 4.07
C PHE A 19 10.90 20.30 3.18
N LYS A 20 12.09 19.98 3.70
CA LYS A 20 13.33 19.92 2.88
C LYS A 20 13.24 19.02 1.64
N TRP A 21 12.33 18.05 1.60
CA TRP A 21 12.17 17.20 0.43
C TRP A 21 11.65 17.96 -0.81
N TRP A 22 10.99 19.12 -0.63
CA TRP A 22 10.58 20.00 -1.75
C TRP A 22 11.78 20.56 -2.53
N GLU A 23 12.90 20.79 -1.85
CA GLU A 23 14.14 21.30 -2.43
C GLU A 23 14.74 20.21 -3.30
N HIS A 24 14.52 18.93 -2.94
CA HIS A 24 14.91 17.82 -3.78
C HIS A 24 14.06 17.73 -5.04
N VAL A 25 12.73 17.95 -4.96
CA VAL A 25 11.85 17.97 -6.16
C VAL A 25 12.25 19.11 -7.10
N THR A 26 12.38 20.33 -6.58
CA THR A 26 12.84 21.48 -7.36
C THR A 26 14.22 21.20 -7.96
N LYS A 27 15.14 20.64 -7.17
CA LYS A 27 16.49 20.35 -7.65
C LYS A 27 16.51 19.27 -8.74
N CYS A 28 15.64 18.26 -8.65
CA CYS A 28 15.46 17.28 -9.71
C CYS A 28 15.10 17.97 -11.02
N HIS A 29 14.13 18.89 -11.02
CA HIS A 29 13.74 19.64 -12.22
C HIS A 29 14.85 20.55 -12.75
N GLU A 30 15.58 21.26 -11.88
CA GLU A 30 16.74 22.07 -12.28
C GLU A 30 17.82 21.25 -13.00
N GLU A 31 17.99 19.98 -12.62
CA GLU A 31 18.96 19.05 -13.21
C GLU A 31 18.35 18.19 -14.34
N GLY A 32 17.10 18.43 -14.73
CA GLY A 32 16.42 17.69 -15.80
C GLY A 32 16.05 16.24 -15.44
N VAL A 33 15.86 15.95 -14.16
CA VAL A 33 15.46 14.64 -13.63
C VAL A 33 13.98 14.66 -13.24
N GLU A 34 13.19 13.72 -13.78
CA GLU A 34 11.77 13.59 -13.42
C GLU A 34 11.63 12.94 -12.02
N PRO A 35 10.93 13.58 -11.07
CA PRO A 35 10.74 13.03 -9.73
C PRO A 35 9.65 11.94 -9.69
N PHE A 36 9.99 10.82 -9.05
CA PHE A 36 9.06 9.71 -8.76
C PHE A 36 8.90 9.61 -7.24
N ILE A 37 7.73 9.97 -6.73
CA ILE A 37 7.52 10.19 -5.30
C ILE A 37 6.72 9.05 -4.67
N THR A 38 7.25 8.46 -3.60
CA THR A 38 6.53 7.47 -2.77
C THR A 38 6.09 8.12 -1.46
N LEU A 39 4.82 7.97 -1.10
CA LEU A 39 4.23 8.63 0.08
C LEU A 39 4.54 7.91 1.40
N HIS A 40 4.70 6.59 1.39
CA HIS A 40 5.00 5.80 2.57
C HIS A 40 6.05 4.74 2.26
N HIS A 41 7.15 4.77 3.01
CA HIS A 41 8.30 3.88 2.86
C HIS A 41 8.72 3.38 4.24
N PHE A 42 7.85 2.57 4.85
CA PHE A 42 8.09 1.90 6.14
C PHE A 42 8.21 2.87 7.33
N ASP A 43 7.66 4.08 7.21
CA ASP A 43 7.96 5.21 8.09
C ASP A 43 6.73 5.81 8.77
N SER A 44 5.72 4.99 9.07
CA SER A 44 4.54 5.40 9.83
C SER A 44 4.90 6.27 11.04
N PRO A 45 4.25 7.43 11.25
CA PRO A 45 4.51 8.29 12.40
C PRO A 45 4.38 7.51 13.71
N ALA A 46 5.33 7.69 14.63
CA ALA A 46 5.43 6.87 15.84
C ALA A 46 4.14 6.79 16.67
N GLY A 47 3.37 7.88 16.74
CA GLY A 47 2.06 7.89 17.42
C GLY A 47 1.02 7.01 16.73
N LEU A 48 0.90 7.09 15.40
CA LEU A 48 -0.01 6.24 14.62
C LEU A 48 0.43 4.77 14.68
N TYR A 49 1.75 4.52 14.62
CA TYR A 49 2.29 3.17 14.77
C TYR A 49 1.95 2.58 16.14
N ALA A 50 2.15 3.33 17.22
CA ALA A 50 1.81 2.91 18.58
C ALA A 50 0.30 2.66 18.75
N ASP A 51 -0.54 3.37 18.01
CA ASP A 51 -2.00 3.20 17.98
C ASP A 51 -2.48 2.03 17.08
N GLY A 52 -1.57 1.16 16.65
CA GLY A 52 -1.87 -0.03 15.86
C GLY A 52 -1.60 0.12 14.35
N ASP A 53 -0.97 1.22 13.92
CA ASP A 53 -0.63 1.48 12.52
C ASP A 53 -1.85 1.30 11.60
N PHE A 54 -1.71 0.65 10.45
CA PHE A 54 -2.82 0.41 9.51
C PHE A 54 -3.83 -0.65 10.00
N MET A 55 -3.65 -1.28 11.16
CA MET A 55 -4.75 -2.01 11.81
C MET A 55 -5.82 -1.07 12.35
N ASN A 56 -5.46 0.20 12.57
CA ASN A 56 -6.37 1.23 13.05
C ASN A 56 -6.95 2.02 11.87
N PRO A 57 -8.29 2.05 11.68
CA PRO A 57 -8.92 2.82 10.62
C PRO A 57 -8.60 4.33 10.65
N LYS A 58 -8.22 4.87 11.82
CA LYS A 58 -7.76 6.27 11.94
C LYS A 58 -6.49 6.52 11.14
N THR A 59 -5.56 5.56 11.11
CA THR A 59 -4.31 5.66 10.34
C THR A 59 -4.59 5.65 8.85
N ILE A 60 -5.53 4.82 8.40
CA ILE A 60 -6.00 4.82 6.99
C ILE A 60 -6.50 6.21 6.60
N ASN A 61 -7.37 6.81 7.42
CA ASN A 61 -7.91 8.14 7.14
C ASN A 61 -6.82 9.22 7.18
N ALA A 62 -5.91 9.16 8.15
CA ALA A 62 -4.77 10.09 8.25
C ALA A 62 -3.85 10.01 7.02
N PHE A 63 -3.56 8.79 6.55
CA PHE A 63 -2.78 8.58 5.33
C PHE A 63 -3.46 9.20 4.11
N VAL A 64 -4.77 9.01 3.95
CA VAL A 64 -5.52 9.58 2.81
C VAL A 64 -5.52 11.11 2.85
N GLU A 65 -5.69 11.72 4.01
CA GLU A 65 -5.63 13.18 4.14
C GLU A 65 -4.22 13.73 3.89
N TYR A 66 -3.18 13.01 4.35
CA TYR A 66 -1.79 13.32 4.01
C TYR A 66 -1.54 13.22 2.49
N ALA A 67 -2.00 12.15 1.84
CA ALA A 67 -1.86 11.95 0.41
C ALA A 67 -2.53 13.09 -0.38
N LYS A 68 -3.77 13.46 -0.04
CA LYS A 68 -4.49 14.58 -0.67
C LYS A 68 -3.73 15.90 -0.52
N PHE A 69 -3.19 16.17 0.66
CA PHE A 69 -2.36 17.35 0.89
C PHE A 69 -1.15 17.37 -0.05
N CYS A 70 -0.41 16.25 -0.15
CA CYS A 70 0.73 16.14 -1.05
C CYS A 70 0.33 16.31 -2.52
N PHE A 71 -0.75 15.68 -2.96
CA PHE A 71 -1.20 15.80 -4.34
C PHE A 71 -1.55 17.25 -4.68
N GLU A 72 -2.30 17.94 -3.82
CA GLU A 72 -2.71 19.32 -4.07
C GLU A 72 -1.52 20.29 -4.07
N GLU A 73 -0.61 20.15 -3.11
CA GLU A 73 0.54 21.04 -2.95
C GLU A 73 1.53 20.88 -4.12
N TYR A 74 1.73 19.65 -4.60
CA TYR A 74 2.78 19.31 -5.59
C TYR A 74 2.24 18.91 -6.97
N LYS A 75 0.96 19.17 -7.26
CA LYS A 75 0.33 18.82 -8.55
C LYS A 75 1.04 19.36 -9.78
N ASN A 76 1.76 20.48 -9.66
CA ASN A 76 2.48 21.10 -10.78
C ASN A 76 3.92 20.58 -10.92
N ASP A 77 4.45 19.94 -9.87
CA ASP A 77 5.87 19.55 -9.79
C ASP A 77 6.06 18.03 -9.83
N VAL A 78 5.01 17.23 -9.59
CA VAL A 78 5.14 15.76 -9.52
C VAL A 78 4.10 15.08 -10.39
N THR A 79 4.59 14.38 -11.42
CA THR A 79 3.76 13.61 -12.36
C THR A 79 3.58 12.15 -11.94
N TYR A 80 4.51 11.58 -11.15
CA TYR A 80 4.55 10.15 -10.82
C TYR A 80 4.49 9.92 -9.32
N TRP A 81 3.38 9.34 -8.87
CA TRP A 81 3.09 9.07 -7.46
C TRP A 81 3.00 7.57 -7.17
N PHE A 82 3.51 7.17 -6.02
CA PHE A 82 3.34 5.84 -5.44
C PHE A 82 2.82 5.97 -4.01
N THR A 83 1.78 5.23 -3.65
CA THR A 83 1.21 5.34 -2.29
C THR A 83 2.11 4.66 -1.26
N PHE A 84 2.49 3.40 -1.50
CA PHE A 84 3.24 2.57 -0.58
C PHE A 84 4.40 1.90 -1.34
N ASN A 85 5.53 1.78 -0.65
CA ASN A 85 6.58 0.84 -1.00
C ASN A 85 6.30 -0.52 -0.35
N GLU A 86 6.14 -1.57 -1.16
CA GLU A 86 6.22 -2.98 -0.76
C GLU A 86 5.41 -3.36 0.51
N ILE A 87 4.08 -3.36 0.40
CA ILE A 87 3.18 -3.69 1.52
C ILE A 87 3.49 -5.05 2.17
N TRP A 88 3.86 -6.07 1.39
CA TRP A 88 4.24 -7.37 1.96
C TRP A 88 5.41 -7.26 2.93
N ALA A 89 6.44 -6.49 2.59
CA ALA A 89 7.60 -6.28 3.45
C ALA A 89 7.18 -5.64 4.79
N VAL A 90 6.25 -4.68 4.78
CA VAL A 90 5.70 -4.11 6.03
C VAL A 90 5.02 -5.19 6.87
N ALA A 91 4.13 -5.97 6.27
CA ALA A 91 3.38 -6.99 6.97
C ALA A 91 4.28 -8.08 7.56
N THR A 92 5.26 -8.58 6.80
CA THR A 92 6.17 -9.62 7.29
C THR A 92 7.07 -9.13 8.40
N ASN A 93 7.67 -7.95 8.25
CA ASN A 93 8.60 -7.43 9.24
C ASN A 93 7.90 -7.09 10.57
N ILE A 94 6.61 -6.69 10.53
CA ILE A 94 5.83 -6.42 11.75
C ILE A 94 5.32 -7.69 12.41
N TYR A 95 4.70 -8.59 11.65
CA TYR A 95 3.87 -9.68 12.21
C TYR A 95 4.44 -11.10 12.04
N ILE A 96 5.38 -11.31 11.11
CA ILE A 96 5.92 -12.65 10.81
C ILE A 96 7.34 -12.81 11.34
N GLU A 97 8.24 -11.93 10.93
CA GLU A 97 9.67 -11.97 11.28
C GLU A 97 9.95 -11.24 12.60
N GLY A 98 9.18 -10.18 12.89
CA GLY A 98 9.32 -9.38 14.11
C GLY A 98 10.59 -8.52 14.14
N THR A 99 11.03 -8.04 12.99
CA THR A 99 12.20 -7.17 12.81
C THR A 99 11.85 -5.68 12.98
N PHE A 100 10.58 -5.32 12.83
CA PHE A 100 10.06 -3.97 13.10
C PHE A 100 9.65 -3.80 14.57
N PRO A 101 9.42 -2.56 15.06
CA PRO A 101 9.10 -2.32 16.47
C PRO A 101 7.91 -3.15 16.97
N ASN A 102 7.93 -3.55 18.23
CA ASN A 102 7.04 -4.54 18.88
C ASN A 102 7.38 -6.02 18.60
N GLY A 103 8.11 -6.32 17.52
CA GLY A 103 8.70 -7.64 17.29
C GLY A 103 7.73 -8.82 17.31
N VAL A 104 6.53 -8.65 16.75
CA VAL A 104 5.53 -9.74 16.69
C VAL A 104 6.00 -10.79 15.68
N GLN A 105 5.85 -12.06 16.03
CA GLN A 105 6.29 -13.18 15.20
C GLN A 105 5.17 -14.19 14.99
N TYR A 106 5.15 -14.82 13.82
CA TYR A 106 4.24 -15.90 13.47
C TYR A 106 2.74 -15.54 13.56
N ASP A 107 2.36 -14.28 13.33
CA ASP A 107 0.97 -13.82 13.27
C ASP A 107 0.50 -13.60 11.82
N MET A 108 0.14 -14.70 11.16
CA MET A 108 -0.34 -14.66 9.78
C MET A 108 -1.63 -13.85 9.61
N ALA A 109 -2.54 -13.92 10.58
CA ALA A 109 -3.84 -13.26 10.49
C ALA A 109 -3.68 -11.74 10.50
N SER A 110 -2.86 -11.21 11.43
CA SER A 110 -2.57 -9.78 11.47
C SER A 110 -1.78 -9.31 10.26
N ALA A 111 -0.82 -10.10 9.76
CA ALA A 111 -0.09 -9.76 8.53
C ALA A 111 -1.03 -9.58 7.34
N ILE A 112 -1.93 -10.54 7.11
CA ILE A 112 -2.90 -10.49 5.99
C ILE A 112 -3.91 -9.36 6.17
N GLN A 113 -4.41 -9.15 7.40
CA GLN A 113 -5.32 -8.05 7.68
C GLN A 113 -4.65 -6.68 7.47
N LEU A 114 -3.39 -6.52 7.88
CA LEU A 114 -2.62 -5.30 7.65
C LEU A 114 -2.47 -5.04 6.15
N MET A 115 -2.10 -6.06 5.36
CA MET A 115 -1.99 -5.93 3.91
C MET A 115 -3.30 -5.45 3.28
N HIS A 116 -4.44 -6.04 3.66
CA HIS A 116 -5.74 -5.61 3.18
C HIS A 116 -6.03 -4.15 3.54
N ASN A 117 -5.82 -3.76 4.78
CA ASN A 117 -6.07 -2.40 5.25
C ASN A 117 -5.18 -1.37 4.53
N MET A 118 -3.91 -1.70 4.27
CA MET A 118 -3.00 -0.85 3.49
C MET A 118 -3.44 -0.77 2.01
N MET A 119 -3.96 -1.86 1.44
CA MET A 119 -4.55 -1.84 0.10
C MET A 119 -5.83 -0.98 0.03
N VAL A 120 -6.65 -0.96 1.09
CA VAL A 120 -7.79 -0.03 1.20
C VAL A 120 -7.31 1.41 1.28
N ALA A 121 -6.26 1.70 2.06
CA ALA A 121 -5.65 3.03 2.12
C ALA A 121 -5.09 3.47 0.76
N HIS A 122 -4.44 2.56 0.04
CA HIS A 122 -3.98 2.75 -1.33
C HIS A 122 -5.14 3.13 -2.26
N ALA A 123 -6.19 2.31 -2.27
CA ALA A 123 -7.35 2.51 -3.13
C ALA A 123 -8.04 3.85 -2.88
N LYS A 124 -8.23 4.23 -1.61
CA LYS A 124 -8.77 5.57 -1.24
C LYS A 124 -7.90 6.72 -1.76
N ALA A 125 -6.58 6.59 -1.70
CA ALA A 125 -5.67 7.61 -2.22
C ALA A 125 -5.70 7.69 -3.76
N VAL A 126 -5.80 6.54 -4.45
CA VAL A 126 -5.96 6.48 -5.92
C VAL A 126 -7.26 7.16 -6.35
N ILE A 127 -8.38 6.84 -5.70
CA ILE A 127 -9.68 7.45 -5.97
C ILE A 127 -9.60 8.97 -5.77
N ALA A 128 -9.08 9.43 -4.63
CA ALA A 128 -8.94 10.85 -4.34
C ALA A 128 -8.08 11.59 -5.39
N TYR A 129 -6.97 11.00 -5.83
CA TYR A 129 -6.13 11.58 -6.88
C TYR A 129 -6.86 11.68 -8.22
N LYS A 130 -7.62 10.64 -8.59
CA LYS A 130 -8.33 10.56 -9.87
C LYS A 130 -9.56 11.46 -9.92
N GLU A 131 -10.36 11.50 -8.87
CA GLU A 131 -11.54 12.36 -8.77
C GLU A 131 -11.18 13.85 -8.78
N ALA A 132 -10.03 14.22 -8.22
CA ALA A 132 -9.53 15.59 -8.27
C ALA A 132 -9.08 16.03 -9.68
N GLY A 133 -8.96 15.09 -10.63
CA GLY A 133 -8.57 15.39 -12.00
C GLY A 133 -7.11 15.83 -12.15
N TYR A 134 -6.23 15.42 -11.24
CA TYR A 134 -4.81 15.73 -11.34
C TYR A 134 -4.19 15.09 -12.57
N GLU A 135 -3.32 15.86 -13.23
CA GLU A 135 -2.51 15.38 -14.34
C GLU A 135 -1.39 14.50 -13.79
N GLY A 136 -1.17 13.33 -14.41
CA GLY A 136 -0.11 12.41 -14.02
C GLY A 136 -0.58 10.97 -13.77
N LYS A 137 0.25 10.21 -13.08
CA LYS A 137 0.08 8.79 -12.80
C LYS A 137 0.27 8.53 -11.31
N ILE A 138 -0.61 7.70 -10.77
CA ILE A 138 -0.54 7.20 -9.41
C ILE A 138 -0.55 5.67 -9.45
N GLY A 139 0.24 5.06 -8.58
CA GLY A 139 0.40 3.62 -8.47
C GLY A 139 0.82 3.17 -7.08
N ILE A 140 1.30 1.94 -7.01
CA ILE A 140 1.88 1.30 -5.84
C ILE A 140 3.11 0.50 -6.27
N VAL A 141 4.13 0.40 -5.41
CA VAL A 141 5.32 -0.40 -5.65
C VAL A 141 5.14 -1.76 -4.98
N HIS A 142 5.24 -2.83 -5.77
CA HIS A 142 5.17 -4.23 -5.30
C HIS A 142 6.53 -4.91 -5.48
N SER A 143 6.91 -5.79 -4.54
CA SER A 143 8.04 -6.70 -4.70
C SER A 143 7.55 -8.05 -5.25
N LEU A 144 7.71 -8.26 -6.56
CA LEU A 144 7.10 -9.38 -7.29
C LEU A 144 8.11 -10.49 -7.61
N GLU A 145 8.58 -11.17 -6.58
CA GLU A 145 9.46 -12.33 -6.75
C GLU A 145 8.69 -13.56 -7.25
N SER A 146 9.20 -14.21 -8.29
CA SER A 146 8.70 -15.52 -8.71
C SER A 146 9.02 -16.57 -7.65
N LYS A 147 8.02 -17.38 -7.26
CA LYS A 147 8.19 -18.47 -6.31
C LYS A 147 8.22 -19.80 -7.07
N TYR A 148 9.40 -20.43 -7.08
CA TYR A 148 9.60 -21.72 -7.71
C TYR A 148 9.57 -22.83 -6.66
N PRO A 149 8.87 -23.96 -6.92
CA PRO A 149 8.96 -25.12 -6.03
C PRO A 149 10.39 -25.65 -5.97
N TYR A 150 10.77 -26.21 -4.82
CA TYR A 150 12.07 -26.85 -4.68
C TYR A 150 12.18 -28.10 -5.57
N ASP A 151 11.13 -28.93 -5.59
CA ASP A 151 10.96 -30.06 -6.50
C ASP A 151 9.57 -29.99 -7.16
N GLU A 152 9.53 -29.74 -8.46
CA GLU A 152 8.31 -29.61 -9.24
C GLU A 152 7.51 -30.93 -9.38
N THR A 153 8.11 -32.06 -9.02
CA THR A 153 7.43 -33.38 -9.04
C THR A 153 6.76 -33.73 -7.71
N LYS A 154 6.96 -32.92 -6.66
CA LYS A 154 6.34 -33.10 -5.34
C LYS A 154 5.22 -32.09 -5.13
N ASP A 155 4.01 -32.59 -4.92
CA ASP A 155 2.82 -31.75 -4.70
C ASP A 155 2.97 -30.82 -3.49
N GLU A 156 3.70 -31.24 -2.44
CA GLU A 156 3.93 -30.41 -1.25
C GLU A 156 4.79 -29.18 -1.55
N ASP A 157 5.83 -29.34 -2.39
CA ASP A 157 6.74 -28.26 -2.77
C ASP A 157 6.04 -27.27 -3.72
N VAL A 158 5.24 -27.79 -4.66
CA VAL A 158 4.37 -26.98 -5.54
C VAL A 158 3.37 -26.18 -4.72
N LYS A 159 2.72 -26.82 -3.73
CA LYS A 159 1.77 -26.16 -2.83
C LYS A 159 2.44 -25.10 -1.95
N ALA A 160 3.65 -25.35 -1.47
CA ALA A 160 4.39 -24.37 -0.67
C ALA A 160 4.75 -23.12 -1.50
N ALA A 161 5.27 -23.30 -2.72
CA ALA A 161 5.55 -22.20 -3.63
C ALA A 161 4.30 -21.38 -3.97
N LYS A 162 3.17 -22.06 -4.22
CA LYS A 162 1.89 -21.39 -4.50
C LYS A 162 1.37 -20.59 -3.30
N ASN A 163 1.52 -21.09 -2.08
CA ASN A 163 1.10 -20.35 -0.88
C ASN A 163 1.89 -19.04 -0.75
N GLU A 164 3.20 -19.09 -0.95
CA GLU A 164 4.07 -17.92 -0.88
C GLU A 164 3.79 -16.93 -2.01
N ASP A 165 3.54 -17.42 -3.23
CA ASP A 165 3.12 -16.56 -4.35
C ASP A 165 1.79 -15.87 -4.06
N VAL A 166 0.84 -16.56 -3.41
CA VAL A 166 -0.43 -15.94 -3.02
C VAL A 166 -0.22 -14.85 -1.97
N LEU A 167 0.59 -15.11 -0.94
CA LEU A 167 0.86 -14.15 0.13
C LEU A 167 1.57 -12.89 -0.39
N ASN A 168 2.67 -13.05 -1.14
CA ASN A 168 3.50 -11.93 -1.58
C ASN A 168 2.95 -11.22 -2.84
N ASN A 169 2.41 -11.99 -3.79
CA ASN A 169 2.06 -11.47 -5.12
C ASN A 169 0.56 -11.44 -5.35
N GLN A 170 -0.09 -12.60 -5.42
CA GLN A 170 -1.46 -12.71 -5.95
C GLN A 170 -2.46 -11.90 -5.13
N PHE A 171 -2.36 -11.93 -3.80
CA PHE A 171 -3.27 -11.19 -2.91
C PHE A 171 -3.21 -9.67 -3.17
N LEU A 172 -2.02 -9.10 -3.23
CA LEU A 172 -1.83 -7.66 -3.48
C LEU A 172 -2.19 -7.28 -4.93
N LEU A 173 -1.87 -8.12 -5.90
CA LEU A 173 -2.19 -7.90 -7.32
C LEU A 173 -3.68 -8.00 -7.61
N ASP A 174 -4.39 -8.92 -6.95
CA ASP A 174 -5.84 -9.05 -7.01
C ASP A 174 -6.52 -7.77 -6.51
N ALA A 175 -6.12 -7.30 -5.32
CA ALA A 175 -6.61 -6.04 -4.77
C ALA A 175 -6.27 -4.83 -5.67
N THR A 176 -5.10 -4.82 -6.30
CA THR A 176 -4.64 -3.70 -7.16
C THR A 176 -5.38 -3.64 -8.50
N PHE A 177 -5.46 -4.76 -9.22
CA PHE A 177 -5.89 -4.78 -10.63
C PHE A 177 -7.29 -5.33 -10.86
N LEU A 178 -7.77 -6.22 -9.99
CA LEU A 178 -9.14 -6.76 -10.08
C LEU A 178 -10.08 -5.94 -9.21
N GLY A 179 -9.59 -5.51 -8.04
CA GLY A 179 -10.38 -4.88 -6.99
C GLY A 179 -11.23 -5.89 -6.22
N GLU A 180 -10.90 -7.17 -6.37
CA GLU A 180 -11.52 -8.32 -5.72
C GLU A 180 -10.48 -9.44 -5.59
N TYR A 181 -10.65 -10.31 -4.61
CA TYR A 181 -9.80 -11.49 -4.43
C TYR A 181 -10.39 -12.67 -5.17
N ARG A 182 -9.56 -13.39 -5.95
CA ARG A 182 -9.99 -14.63 -6.62
C ARG A 182 -10.36 -15.70 -5.60
N ASP A 183 -11.20 -16.64 -6.00
CA ASP A 183 -11.58 -17.78 -5.16
C ASP A 183 -10.35 -18.56 -4.66
N GLU A 184 -9.39 -18.84 -5.54
CA GLU A 184 -8.12 -19.51 -5.17
C GLU A 184 -7.31 -18.71 -4.13
N THR A 185 -7.24 -17.37 -4.31
CA THR A 185 -6.59 -16.47 -3.36
C THR A 185 -7.24 -16.61 -1.99
N MET A 186 -8.57 -16.53 -1.93
CA MET A 186 -9.32 -16.61 -0.68
C MET A 186 -9.26 -18.00 -0.04
N GLU A 187 -9.28 -19.08 -0.82
CA GLU A 187 -9.11 -20.45 -0.33
C GLU A 187 -7.77 -20.60 0.39
N ILE A 188 -6.69 -20.14 -0.24
CA ILE A 188 -5.35 -20.25 0.33
C ILE A 188 -5.20 -19.32 1.55
N ILE A 189 -5.65 -18.07 1.45
CA ILE A 189 -5.59 -17.10 2.56
C ILE A 189 -6.36 -17.60 3.78
N ASN A 190 -7.62 -18.02 3.61
CA ASN A 190 -8.45 -18.53 4.71
C ASN A 190 -7.81 -19.75 5.36
N ARG A 191 -7.31 -20.70 4.55
CA ARG A 191 -6.59 -21.86 5.08
C ARG A 191 -5.34 -21.47 5.89
N LEU A 192 -4.55 -20.51 5.41
CA LEU A 192 -3.32 -20.10 6.08
C LEU A 192 -3.59 -19.36 7.41
N VAL A 193 -4.60 -18.50 7.47
CA VAL A 193 -4.99 -17.82 8.73
C VAL A 193 -5.61 -18.79 9.72
N GLU A 194 -6.42 -19.76 9.25
CA GLU A 194 -7.01 -20.79 10.11
C GLU A 194 -5.95 -21.69 10.77
N LEU A 195 -4.87 -22.01 10.05
CA LEU A 195 -3.72 -22.74 10.60
C LEU A 195 -3.02 -21.97 11.75
N ASN A 196 -3.22 -20.66 11.83
CA ASN A 196 -2.70 -19.79 12.89
C ASN A 196 -3.81 -19.39 13.89
N ASN A 197 -4.92 -20.12 13.93
CA ASN A 197 -6.07 -19.85 14.81
C ASN A 197 -6.70 -18.46 14.60
N GLY A 198 -6.53 -17.86 13.42
CA GLY A 198 -7.04 -16.55 13.08
C GLY A 198 -8.10 -16.58 11.98
N SER A 199 -8.53 -15.40 11.58
CA SER A 199 -9.49 -15.18 10.49
C SER A 199 -9.14 -13.91 9.74
N PHE A 200 -9.44 -13.87 8.45
CA PHE A 200 -9.32 -12.67 7.63
C PHE A 200 -10.70 -12.03 7.44
N HIS A 201 -10.77 -10.70 7.54
CA HIS A 201 -11.99 -9.95 7.28
C HIS A 201 -11.76 -8.86 6.23
N ALA A 202 -12.54 -8.94 5.15
CA ALA A 202 -12.70 -7.86 4.18
C ALA A 202 -14.17 -7.41 4.21
N SER A 203 -14.42 -6.16 4.57
CA SER A 203 -15.80 -5.67 4.61
C SER A 203 -16.33 -5.41 3.19
N LYS A 204 -17.65 -5.36 3.04
CA LYS A 204 -18.27 -5.04 1.74
C LYS A 204 -17.81 -3.67 1.24
N ASP A 205 -17.71 -2.70 2.14
CA ASP A 205 -17.29 -1.32 1.83
C ASP A 205 -15.82 -1.28 1.38
N ASP A 206 -14.94 -2.06 2.02
CA ASP A 206 -13.55 -2.19 1.59
C ASP A 206 -13.46 -2.73 0.16
N MET A 207 -14.23 -3.77 -0.15
CA MET A 207 -14.25 -4.37 -1.49
C MET A 207 -14.81 -3.42 -2.55
N GLU A 208 -15.81 -2.59 -2.21
CA GLU A 208 -16.33 -1.55 -3.12
C GLU A 208 -15.25 -0.52 -3.46
N ILE A 209 -14.48 -0.08 -2.46
CA ILE A 209 -13.36 0.85 -2.62
C ILE A 209 -12.25 0.25 -3.49
N LEU A 210 -11.86 -1.01 -3.24
CA LEU A 210 -10.85 -1.70 -4.06
C LEU A 210 -11.31 -1.81 -5.52
N LYS A 211 -12.58 -2.15 -5.74
CA LYS A 211 -13.18 -2.27 -7.08
C LYS A 211 -13.21 -0.97 -7.84
N GLU A 212 -13.52 0.13 -7.16
CA GLU A 212 -13.49 1.47 -7.74
C GLU A 212 -12.07 1.90 -8.12
N ALA A 213 -11.09 1.72 -7.24
CA ALA A 213 -9.70 2.01 -7.57
C ALA A 213 -9.18 1.17 -8.75
N ALA A 214 -9.52 -0.13 -8.80
CA ALA A 214 -9.15 -1.02 -9.90
C ALA A 214 -9.76 -0.60 -11.25
N TYR A 215 -10.93 0.04 -11.26
CA TYR A 215 -11.51 0.62 -12.47
C TYR A 215 -10.57 1.63 -13.13
N TRP A 216 -9.96 2.52 -12.33
CA TRP A 216 -9.05 3.55 -12.82
C TRP A 216 -7.78 2.98 -13.49
N TYR A 217 -7.23 1.87 -13.00
CA TYR A 217 -6.09 1.20 -13.65
C TYR A 217 -6.46 0.59 -15.01
N ARG A 218 -7.68 0.08 -15.13
CA ARG A 218 -8.17 -0.55 -16.38
C ARG A 218 -8.53 0.47 -17.45
N GLU A 219 -9.02 1.65 -17.10
CA GLU A 219 -9.33 2.71 -18.07
C GLU A 219 -8.07 3.23 -18.79
N VAL A 220 -6.95 3.38 -18.06
CA VAL A 220 -5.65 3.76 -18.65
C VAL A 220 -5.16 2.72 -19.66
N SER A 221 -5.56 1.46 -19.52
CA SER A 221 -5.19 0.38 -20.43
C SER A 221 -5.99 0.39 -21.74
N LYS A 222 -7.18 1.00 -21.75
CA LYS A 222 -8.05 1.09 -22.94
C LYS A 222 -7.78 2.33 -23.81
N THR A 223 -7.10 3.33 -23.26
CA THR A 223 -6.81 4.60 -23.95
C THR A 223 -5.46 4.60 -24.69
N LYS A 224 -4.75 3.47 -24.72
CA LYS A 224 -3.56 3.24 -25.55
C LYS A 224 -3.87 2.36 -26.77
N GLU A 225 -4.76 2.83 -27.62
CA GLU A 225 -4.64 2.58 -29.06
C GLU A 225 -4.16 3.90 -29.68
N LEU A 226 -2.83 4.00 -29.86
CA LEU A 226 -2.16 4.96 -30.74
C LEU A 226 -1.23 4.18 -31.66
#